data_AF-A0A1M3JZU0-F1
#
_entry.id   AF-A0A1M3JZU0-F1
#
_cell.length_a   1.000
_cell.length_b   1.000
_cell.length_c   1.000
_cell.angle_alpha   90.00
_cell.angle_beta   90.00
_cell.angle_gamma   90.00
#
_symmetry.space_group_name_H-M   'P 1'
#
loop_
_entity.id
_entity.type
_entity.pdbx_description
1 polymer ?
#
loop_
_entity_poly.entity_id
_entity_poly.type
_entity_poly.pdbx_seq_one_letter_code
_entity_poly.pdbx_strand_id
1 'polypeptide(L)'
;MQSNSKTLQPLAVVVAALLAAILISGMIGVPYRSMQPPTKSEARLHLNTKNSTRFAGSSLEEVSTRISTAVYPDSQPETVFLFDPQNWQAGLAATPLLRPMKGVLLPVTENVREEVARLNPTRNDFTNNGVVLLDGVQADGLTGENLMLDDILGLRQRYGLAPQNVILVDKDTPETALLAAPWAAYSGDLIIFDAADAPAGLNRYSLGIQTDGFTSITAKTPDALAVTFAKYEDPQNTLFGWAFNANTLAGYRAYIVANPNNPAMALTAANLAIHGKPGPLMWSGTEKLPAGVNNYFWSQRAAFWVTPAEGPFHHFWIIGDENQISFKAQGQVDYAVEIGPYFGKGVGMSGIDLIAVFWVLMGMASAIWILLHQFKFLPKQNWVMSLAWPLLALLIGPFGLLLYYLAYRRPIIRLPNGMIVWDRPLWLQGLAATVSAVGFGASIMITSGYLTTFFGMPLIPNRLTGAFLLGTPMILLMIINFVVAVLVSWLVFQTPMMAMYTNKPYRETLGKSLPMVLISMTFAAIGMNPLMWYLMMSKIPMMPTEESILWFGVMFFTAFTALLVAWPLNYVLIRKQNKSGLM
;
A
#
# COMPACT_ATOMS: atom_id res chain seq x y z
N MET A 1 -41.94 38.74 23.24
CA MET A 1 -40.49 39.04 23.14
C MET A 1 -39.71 37.81 22.65
N GLN A 2 -40.01 37.37 21.42
CA GLN A 2 -39.47 36.16 20.76
C GLN A 2 -38.55 36.48 19.56
N SER A 3 -38.21 37.75 19.30
CA SER A 3 -37.81 38.20 17.95
C SER A 3 -36.43 37.73 17.48
N ASN A 4 -35.47 37.43 18.36
CA ASN A 4 -34.11 37.11 17.91
C ASN A 4 -33.83 35.61 17.73
N SER A 5 -34.70 34.70 18.21
CA SER A 5 -34.51 33.26 17.96
C SER A 5 -34.95 32.87 16.54
N LYS A 6 -36.01 33.51 16.02
CA LYS A 6 -36.52 33.29 14.67
C LYS A 6 -35.58 33.79 13.57
N THR A 7 -34.73 34.78 13.84
CA THR A 7 -33.78 35.33 12.85
C THR A 7 -32.48 34.52 12.74
N LEU A 8 -32.06 33.82 13.80
CA LEU A 8 -30.83 33.00 13.81
C LEU A 8 -31.05 31.56 13.36
N GLN A 9 -32.26 31.02 13.51
CA GLN A 9 -32.62 29.68 13.03
C GLN A 9 -32.32 29.46 11.53
N PRO A 10 -32.71 30.34 10.58
CA PRO A 10 -32.39 30.13 9.17
C PRO A 10 -30.88 30.14 8.91
N LEU A 11 -30.12 31.03 9.58
CA LEU A 11 -28.67 31.06 9.47
C LEU A 11 -28.04 29.74 9.96
N ALA A 12 -28.48 29.24 11.12
CA ALA A 12 -27.96 27.99 11.69
C ALA A 12 -28.28 26.77 10.82
N VAL A 13 -29.46 26.73 10.20
CA VAL A 13 -29.84 25.69 9.24
C VAL A 13 -28.95 25.76 8.00
N VAL A 14 -28.71 26.94 7.43
CA VAL A 14 -27.82 27.13 6.28
C VAL A 14 -26.40 26.69 6.61
N VAL A 15 -25.85 27.10 7.77
CA VAL A 15 -24.51 26.69 8.21
C VAL A 15 -24.44 25.18 8.38
N ALA A 16 -25.41 24.56 9.06
CA ALA A 16 -25.43 23.11 9.24
C ALA A 16 -25.55 22.35 7.91
N ALA A 17 -26.35 22.86 6.95
CA ALA A 17 -26.47 22.28 5.62
C ALA A 17 -25.17 22.40 4.82
N LEU A 18 -24.46 23.54 4.90
CA LEU A 18 -23.15 23.71 4.28
C LEU A 18 -22.10 22.76 4.87
N LEU A 19 -22.06 22.62 6.20
CA LEU A 19 -21.17 21.66 6.87
C LEU A 19 -21.45 20.23 6.39
N ALA A 20 -22.72 19.82 6.36
CA ALA A 20 -23.11 18.50 5.87
C ALA A 20 -22.74 18.32 4.39
N ALA A 21 -22.97 19.32 3.55
CA ALA A 21 -22.63 19.27 2.12
C ALA A 21 -21.14 19.09 1.89
N ILE A 22 -20.28 19.83 2.62
CA ILE A 22 -18.82 19.72 2.51
C ILE A 22 -18.33 18.36 3.00
N LEU A 23 -18.86 17.87 4.12
CA LEU A 23 -18.52 16.54 4.63
C LEU A 23 -18.92 15.45 3.62
N ILE A 24 -20.14 15.50 3.08
CA ILE A 24 -20.64 14.54 2.10
C ILE A 24 -19.88 14.64 0.77
N SER A 25 -19.58 15.84 0.29
CA SER A 25 -18.83 16.02 -0.96
C SER A 25 -17.40 15.47 -0.84
N GLY A 26 -16.77 15.67 0.32
CA GLY A 26 -15.48 15.05 0.63
C GLY A 26 -15.57 13.52 0.61
N MET A 27 -16.57 12.96 1.32
CA MET A 27 -16.80 11.52 1.42
C MET A 27 -17.10 10.85 0.06
N ILE A 28 -17.89 11.49 -0.81
CA ILE A 28 -18.24 10.98 -2.16
C ILE A 28 -17.13 11.26 -3.17
N GLY A 29 -16.37 12.35 -2.99
CA GLY A 29 -15.31 12.75 -3.91
C GLY A 29 -14.17 11.74 -4.00
N VAL A 30 -13.93 10.95 -2.95
CA VAL A 30 -12.92 9.89 -2.95
C VAL A 30 -13.29 8.72 -3.88
N PRO A 31 -14.44 8.03 -3.71
CA PRO A 31 -14.84 6.96 -4.61
C PRO A 31 -15.07 7.49 -6.03
N TYR A 32 -15.65 8.69 -6.20
CA TYR A 32 -15.83 9.31 -7.51
C TYR A 32 -14.50 9.44 -8.27
N ARG A 33 -13.45 9.99 -7.64
CA ARG A 33 -12.11 10.11 -8.24
C ARG A 33 -11.50 8.75 -8.54
N SER A 34 -11.72 7.75 -7.70
CA SER A 34 -11.20 6.38 -7.93
C SER A 34 -11.93 5.62 -9.04
N MET A 35 -13.20 5.95 -9.30
CA MET A 35 -14.03 5.34 -10.34
C MET A 35 -13.88 6.04 -11.69
N GLN A 36 -13.25 7.22 -11.75
CA GLN A 36 -12.96 7.84 -13.03
C GLN A 36 -12.00 6.93 -13.78
N PRO A 37 -12.38 6.49 -15.00
CA PRO A 37 -11.44 5.76 -15.85
C PRO A 37 -10.22 6.67 -16.04
N PRO A 38 -9.00 6.11 -16.08
CA PRO A 38 -7.85 6.89 -16.52
C PRO A 38 -8.25 7.58 -17.83
N THR A 39 -8.06 8.89 -17.89
CA THR A 39 -8.36 9.72 -19.06
C THR A 39 -7.86 8.99 -20.30
N LYS A 40 -8.75 8.82 -21.30
CA LYS A 40 -8.52 8.00 -22.51
C LYS A 40 -7.06 8.04 -22.90
N SER A 41 -6.37 6.92 -22.69
CA SER A 41 -5.05 6.67 -23.26
C SER A 41 -5.16 6.95 -24.75
N GLU A 42 -4.38 7.91 -25.23
CA GLU A 42 -4.12 8.04 -26.65
C GLU A 42 -3.70 6.68 -27.22
N ALA A 43 -3.93 6.46 -28.51
CA ALA A 43 -3.47 5.25 -29.20
C ALA A 43 -1.97 5.09 -28.95
N ARG A 44 -1.58 3.99 -28.30
CA ARG A 44 -0.21 3.79 -27.83
C ARG A 44 0.75 3.73 -29.01
N LEU A 45 1.76 4.58 -28.99
CA LEU A 45 2.84 4.61 -30.01
C LEU A 45 3.91 3.52 -29.75
N HIS A 46 4.03 3.01 -28.53
CA HIS A 46 5.04 1.99 -28.15
C HIS A 46 4.61 1.12 -26.96
N LEU A 47 5.32 -0.01 -26.78
CA LEU A 47 5.13 -0.97 -25.69
C LEU A 47 5.97 -0.68 -24.44
N ASN A 48 6.83 0.34 -24.47
CA ASN A 48 7.69 0.65 -23.33
C ASN A 48 6.86 1.07 -22.11
N THR A 49 7.11 0.40 -21.00
CA THR A 49 6.64 0.81 -19.68
C THR A 49 7.83 1.32 -18.85
N LYS A 50 7.57 1.94 -17.69
CA LYS A 50 8.59 2.79 -17.03
C LYS A 50 9.79 2.01 -16.52
N ASN A 51 9.56 0.84 -15.91
CA ASN A 51 10.58 0.12 -15.14
C ASN A 51 10.83 -1.32 -15.64
N SER A 52 10.62 -1.58 -16.93
CA SER A 52 10.84 -2.90 -17.50
C SER A 52 11.69 -2.89 -18.76
N THR A 53 12.50 -3.92 -18.91
CA THR A 53 13.20 -4.27 -20.16
C THR A 53 12.57 -5.54 -20.71
N ARG A 54 12.24 -5.54 -22.01
CA ARG A 54 11.60 -6.66 -22.69
C ARG A 54 12.58 -7.33 -23.64
N PHE A 55 12.72 -8.63 -23.50
CA PHE A 55 13.32 -9.50 -24.50
C PHE A 55 12.21 -10.11 -25.34
N ALA A 56 11.59 -9.26 -26.17
CA ALA A 56 10.45 -9.65 -26.99
C ALA A 56 10.92 -10.56 -28.12
N GLY A 57 10.41 -11.79 -28.15
CA GLY A 57 10.65 -12.74 -29.20
C GLY A 57 9.65 -13.88 -29.14
N SER A 58 9.30 -14.42 -30.31
CA SER A 58 8.29 -15.49 -30.41
C SER A 58 8.91 -16.88 -30.25
N SER A 59 10.20 -17.03 -30.54
CA SER A 59 10.97 -18.27 -30.47
C SER A 59 12.05 -18.23 -29.39
N LEU A 60 12.50 -19.41 -28.94
CA LEU A 60 13.62 -19.57 -28.01
C LEU A 60 14.89 -18.88 -28.54
N GLU A 61 15.18 -19.06 -29.82
CA GLU A 61 16.34 -18.49 -30.51
C GLU A 61 16.36 -16.96 -30.44
N GLU A 62 15.24 -16.33 -30.82
CA GLU A 62 15.16 -14.87 -30.86
C GLU A 62 15.37 -14.28 -29.46
N VAL A 63 14.76 -14.89 -28.44
CA VAL A 63 14.90 -14.45 -27.05
C VAL A 63 16.32 -14.67 -26.53
N SER A 64 16.93 -15.83 -26.79
CA SER A 64 18.31 -16.10 -26.36
C SER A 64 19.31 -15.12 -26.96
N THR A 65 19.20 -14.84 -28.27
CA THR A 65 20.06 -13.90 -28.99
C THR A 65 19.91 -12.46 -28.49
N ARG A 66 18.68 -12.05 -28.14
CA ARG A 66 18.44 -10.72 -27.56
C ARG A 66 19.03 -10.59 -26.16
N ILE A 67 18.91 -11.64 -25.33
CA ILE A 67 19.49 -11.66 -23.99
C ILE A 67 21.01 -11.65 -24.07
N SER A 68 21.63 -12.49 -24.90
CA SER A 68 23.08 -12.51 -25.07
C SER A 68 23.61 -11.19 -25.63
N THR A 69 22.89 -10.53 -26.55
CA THR A 69 23.25 -9.19 -27.05
C THR A 69 23.15 -8.14 -25.95
N ALA A 70 22.16 -8.21 -25.07
CA ALA A 70 22.04 -7.25 -23.97
C ALA A 70 23.09 -7.47 -22.87
N VAL A 71 23.50 -8.71 -22.64
CA VAL A 71 24.54 -9.05 -21.66
C VAL A 71 25.94 -8.74 -22.24
N TYR A 72 26.14 -8.95 -23.53
CA TYR A 72 27.38 -8.72 -24.29
C TYR A 72 27.11 -7.91 -25.57
N PRO A 73 26.91 -6.58 -25.45
CA PRO A 73 26.65 -5.71 -26.60
C PRO A 73 27.92 -5.45 -27.41
N ASP A 74 28.99 -5.00 -26.74
CA ASP A 74 30.30 -4.68 -27.33
C ASP A 74 31.46 -5.45 -26.67
N SER A 75 31.17 -6.18 -25.58
CA SER A 75 32.14 -7.00 -24.85
C SER A 75 32.05 -8.46 -25.28
N GLN A 76 33.15 -9.20 -25.13
CA GLN A 76 33.20 -10.63 -25.47
C GLN A 76 33.11 -11.47 -24.19
N PRO A 77 32.29 -12.53 -24.14
CA PRO A 77 32.36 -13.52 -23.08
C PRO A 77 33.68 -14.31 -23.16
N GLU A 78 34.11 -14.87 -22.02
CA GLU A 78 35.24 -15.82 -22.03
C GLU A 78 34.78 -17.24 -22.35
N THR A 79 33.50 -17.55 -22.15
CA THR A 79 32.95 -18.89 -22.43
C THR A 79 31.53 -18.79 -22.98
N VAL A 80 31.20 -19.62 -23.96
CA VAL A 80 29.82 -19.90 -24.37
C VAL A 80 29.49 -21.34 -23.98
N PHE A 81 28.49 -21.49 -23.13
CA PHE A 81 27.95 -22.79 -22.74
C PHE A 81 26.76 -23.12 -23.63
N LEU A 82 26.87 -24.19 -24.40
CA LEU A 82 25.81 -24.68 -25.27
C LEU A 82 25.08 -25.83 -24.58
N PHE A 83 23.75 -25.76 -24.53
CA PHE A 83 22.90 -26.84 -24.01
C PHE A 83 21.81 -27.20 -25.02
N ASP A 84 21.38 -28.46 -25.00
CA ASP A 84 20.21 -28.90 -25.76
C ASP A 84 18.93 -28.35 -25.09
N PRO A 85 18.05 -27.62 -25.80
CA PRO A 85 16.76 -27.18 -25.27
C PRO A 85 15.91 -28.29 -24.63
N GLN A 86 16.04 -29.55 -25.08
CA GLN A 86 15.34 -30.69 -24.50
C GLN A 86 16.00 -31.20 -23.21
N ASN A 87 17.32 -31.02 -23.07
CA ASN A 87 18.10 -31.34 -21.87
C ASN A 87 18.42 -30.05 -21.08
N TRP A 88 17.37 -29.41 -20.58
CA TRP A 88 17.50 -28.18 -19.79
C TRP A 88 18.26 -28.40 -18.47
N GLN A 89 18.32 -29.64 -17.98
CA GLN A 89 19.04 -30.04 -16.77
C GLN A 89 20.53 -29.74 -16.89
N ALA A 90 21.13 -30.07 -18.03
CA ALA A 90 22.54 -29.76 -18.30
C ALA A 90 22.81 -28.24 -18.26
N GLY A 91 21.92 -27.45 -18.90
CA GLY A 91 22.01 -25.99 -18.86
C GLY A 91 21.83 -25.42 -17.45
N LEU A 92 20.89 -25.96 -16.66
CA LEU A 92 20.66 -25.56 -15.27
C LEU A 92 21.88 -25.85 -14.39
N ALA A 93 22.45 -27.06 -14.49
CA ALA A 93 23.62 -27.46 -13.73
C ALA A 93 24.85 -26.57 -14.01
N ALA A 94 24.97 -26.06 -15.23
CA ALA A 94 26.06 -25.17 -15.64
C ALA A 94 25.89 -23.70 -15.19
N THR A 95 24.71 -23.28 -14.75
CA THR A 95 24.46 -21.90 -14.29
C THR A 95 25.46 -21.37 -13.25
N PRO A 96 26.00 -22.15 -12.28
CA PRO A 96 26.98 -21.65 -11.31
C PRO A 96 28.33 -21.26 -11.92
N LEU A 97 28.63 -21.72 -13.15
CA LEU A 97 29.88 -21.41 -13.87
C LEU A 97 29.80 -20.09 -14.65
N LEU A 98 28.60 -19.56 -14.86
CA LEU A 98 28.38 -18.40 -15.71
C LEU A 98 29.14 -17.16 -15.25
N ARG A 99 29.17 -16.87 -13.95
CA ARG A 99 29.95 -15.73 -13.45
C ARG A 99 31.46 -16.03 -13.38
N PRO A 100 31.93 -17.14 -12.77
CA PRO A 100 33.35 -17.46 -12.70
C PRO A 100 34.07 -17.46 -14.04
N MET A 101 33.42 -17.96 -15.08
CA MET A 101 34.01 -18.13 -16.41
C MET A 101 33.55 -17.05 -17.40
N LYS A 102 32.98 -15.93 -16.91
CA LYS A 102 32.36 -14.85 -17.69
C LYS A 102 31.61 -15.39 -18.90
N GLY A 103 30.77 -16.38 -18.60
CA GLY A 103 30.10 -17.20 -19.57
C GLY A 103 28.82 -16.58 -20.10
N VAL A 104 28.27 -17.20 -21.14
CA VAL A 104 26.88 -17.02 -21.55
C VAL A 104 26.30 -18.40 -21.87
N LEU A 105 25.10 -18.66 -21.36
CA LEU A 105 24.35 -19.88 -21.61
C LEU A 105 23.48 -19.70 -22.86
N LEU A 106 23.72 -20.48 -23.90
CA LEU A 106 22.95 -20.45 -25.14
C LEU A 106 22.33 -21.82 -25.45
N PRO A 107 21.05 -21.85 -25.85
CA PRO A 107 20.45 -23.05 -26.39
C PRO A 107 21.03 -23.37 -27.77
N VAL A 108 21.21 -24.65 -28.08
CA VAL A 108 21.52 -25.08 -29.46
C VAL A 108 20.27 -24.94 -30.32
N THR A 109 20.25 -23.90 -31.15
CA THR A 109 19.22 -23.61 -32.16
C THR A 109 19.84 -23.52 -33.55
N GLU A 110 19.02 -23.31 -34.58
CA GLU A 110 19.47 -23.28 -35.98
C GLU A 110 20.56 -22.23 -36.23
N ASN A 111 20.41 -21.02 -35.67
CA ASN A 111 21.37 -19.93 -35.87
C ASN A 111 22.41 -19.76 -34.74
N VAL A 112 22.54 -20.74 -33.83
CA VAL A 112 23.48 -20.64 -32.70
C VAL A 112 24.91 -20.36 -33.13
N ARG A 113 25.32 -20.87 -34.31
CA ARG A 113 26.64 -20.63 -34.90
C ARG A 113 26.90 -19.16 -35.20
N GLU A 114 25.91 -18.46 -35.75
CA GLU A 114 26.04 -17.03 -36.08
C GLU A 114 26.16 -16.20 -34.81
N GLU A 115 25.41 -16.58 -33.78
CA GLU A 115 25.44 -15.91 -32.49
C GLU A 115 26.76 -16.15 -31.74
N VAL A 116 27.32 -17.36 -31.78
CA VAL A 116 28.66 -17.65 -31.25
C VAL A 116 29.73 -16.86 -32.00
N ALA A 117 29.62 -16.76 -33.33
CA ALA A 117 30.53 -15.96 -34.15
C ALA A 117 30.44 -14.46 -33.81
N ARG A 118 29.25 -13.94 -33.51
CA ARG A 118 29.04 -12.56 -33.05
C ARG A 118 29.69 -12.32 -31.70
N LEU A 119 29.48 -13.23 -30.75
CA LEU A 119 30.05 -13.14 -29.40
C LEU A 119 31.57 -13.26 -29.40
N ASN A 120 32.13 -14.01 -30.35
CA ASN A 120 33.57 -14.22 -30.52
C ASN A 120 34.27 -14.51 -29.19
N PRO A 121 33.92 -15.62 -28.51
CA PRO A 121 34.42 -15.89 -27.16
C PRO A 121 35.93 -16.07 -27.14
N THR A 122 36.55 -15.66 -26.04
CA THR A 122 38.00 -15.72 -25.89
C THR A 122 38.48 -17.08 -25.37
N ARG A 123 39.77 -17.36 -25.55
CA ARG A 123 40.40 -18.56 -24.98
C ARG A 123 40.50 -18.45 -23.46
N ASN A 124 40.27 -19.56 -22.76
CA ASN A 124 40.48 -19.67 -21.33
C ASN A 124 41.19 -21.00 -20.96
N ASP A 125 41.43 -21.22 -19.66
CA ASP A 125 42.17 -22.39 -19.14
C ASP A 125 41.45 -23.73 -19.33
N PHE A 126 40.17 -23.70 -19.69
CA PHE A 126 39.33 -24.87 -19.95
C PHE A 126 39.13 -25.11 -21.45
N THR A 127 38.92 -24.07 -22.25
CA THR A 127 38.62 -24.18 -23.68
C THR A 127 39.57 -23.37 -24.56
N ASN A 128 40.00 -23.95 -25.67
CA ASN A 128 40.88 -23.26 -26.62
C ASN A 128 40.17 -22.21 -27.49
N ASN A 129 38.86 -22.39 -27.72
CA ASN A 129 38.05 -21.54 -28.58
C ASN A 129 36.86 -20.88 -27.86
N GLY A 130 36.80 -20.96 -26.54
CA GLY A 130 35.73 -20.35 -25.74
C GLY A 130 34.40 -21.09 -25.78
N VAL A 131 34.27 -22.24 -26.45
CA VAL A 131 33.00 -22.97 -26.60
C VAL A 131 32.99 -24.24 -25.74
N VAL A 132 31.97 -24.39 -24.91
CA VAL A 132 31.69 -25.56 -24.08
C VAL A 132 30.39 -26.21 -24.52
N LEU A 133 30.44 -27.50 -24.83
CA LEU A 133 29.28 -28.33 -25.12
C LEU A 133 28.86 -29.03 -23.82
N LEU A 134 27.66 -28.78 -23.34
CA LEU A 134 27.16 -29.38 -22.11
C LEU A 134 26.54 -30.76 -22.41
N ASP A 135 26.97 -31.76 -21.64
CA ASP A 135 26.44 -33.13 -21.68
C ASP A 135 26.44 -33.76 -23.10
N GLY A 136 27.49 -33.50 -23.87
CA GLY A 136 27.69 -34.08 -25.19
C GLY A 136 26.82 -33.50 -26.30
N VAL A 137 26.15 -32.37 -26.09
CA VAL A 137 25.32 -31.73 -27.11
C VAL A 137 26.10 -31.48 -28.41
N GLN A 138 25.47 -31.77 -29.53
CA GLN A 138 26.04 -31.53 -30.86
C GLN A 138 25.47 -30.23 -31.43
N ALA A 139 26.34 -29.37 -31.95
CA ALA A 139 25.95 -28.14 -32.63
C ALA A 139 26.62 -28.08 -34.00
N ASP A 140 25.82 -28.03 -35.06
CA ASP A 140 26.31 -28.12 -36.43
C ASP A 140 27.30 -26.99 -36.76
N GLY A 141 28.50 -27.38 -37.18
CA GLY A 141 29.56 -26.44 -37.55
C GLY A 141 30.23 -25.71 -36.39
N LEU A 142 29.99 -26.12 -35.14
CA LEU A 142 30.72 -25.66 -33.96
C LEU A 142 31.52 -26.80 -33.35
N THR A 143 32.77 -26.52 -32.99
CA THR A 143 33.61 -27.41 -32.18
C THR A 143 33.75 -26.80 -30.79
N GLY A 144 33.84 -27.62 -29.75
CA GLY A 144 33.98 -27.15 -28.38
C GLY A 144 34.42 -28.28 -27.46
N GLU A 145 34.86 -27.92 -26.25
CA GLU A 145 35.20 -28.91 -25.21
C GLU A 145 33.91 -29.43 -24.56
N ASN A 146 33.84 -30.73 -24.33
CA ASN A 146 32.68 -31.33 -23.68
C ASN A 146 32.79 -31.21 -22.16
N LEU A 147 31.72 -30.78 -21.50
CA LEU A 147 31.62 -30.71 -20.04
C LEU A 147 30.45 -31.56 -19.56
N MET A 148 30.76 -32.60 -18.80
CA MET A 148 29.77 -33.46 -18.14
C MET A 148 29.31 -32.81 -16.84
N LEU A 149 28.10 -33.15 -16.37
CA LEU A 149 27.52 -32.58 -15.15
C LEU A 149 28.38 -32.86 -13.91
N ASP A 150 28.95 -34.06 -13.81
CA ASP A 150 29.79 -34.51 -12.68
C ASP A 150 31.08 -33.69 -12.55
N ASP A 151 31.57 -33.11 -13.65
CA ASP A 151 32.81 -32.34 -13.69
C ASP A 151 32.64 -30.87 -13.24
N ILE A 152 31.40 -30.39 -13.11
CA ILE A 152 31.09 -28.98 -12.80
C ILE A 152 31.69 -28.57 -11.45
N LEU A 153 31.60 -29.42 -10.44
CA LEU A 153 32.17 -29.15 -9.12
C LEU A 153 33.70 -29.03 -9.18
N GLY A 154 34.35 -29.96 -9.89
CA GLY A 154 35.81 -29.96 -10.05
C GLY A 154 36.31 -28.74 -10.81
N LEU A 155 35.64 -28.38 -11.91
CA LEU A 155 35.96 -27.19 -12.69
C LEU A 155 35.83 -25.93 -11.85
N ARG A 156 34.80 -25.86 -11.03
CA ARG A 156 34.55 -24.71 -10.17
C ARG A 156 35.61 -24.54 -9.07
N GLN A 157 36.06 -25.63 -8.46
CA GLN A 157 37.17 -25.61 -7.51
C GLN A 157 38.47 -25.13 -8.18
N ARG A 158 38.70 -25.48 -9.45
CA ARG A 158 39.86 -25.02 -10.23
C ARG A 158 39.89 -23.50 -10.42
N TYR A 159 38.74 -22.85 -10.55
CA TYR A 159 38.62 -21.39 -10.61
C TYR A 159 38.65 -20.70 -9.23
N GLY A 160 38.95 -21.45 -8.15
CA GLY A 160 39.13 -20.89 -6.80
C GLY A 160 37.85 -20.42 -6.11
N LEU A 161 36.68 -20.77 -6.63
CA LEU A 161 35.37 -20.34 -6.13
C LEU A 161 34.56 -21.54 -5.65
N ALA A 162 34.96 -22.16 -4.54
CA ALA A 162 34.20 -23.26 -3.95
C ALA A 162 32.76 -22.84 -3.62
N PRO A 163 31.74 -23.64 -3.97
CA PRO A 163 30.36 -23.36 -3.55
C PRO A 163 30.27 -23.36 -2.02
N GLN A 164 29.40 -22.52 -1.46
CA GLN A 164 29.08 -22.55 -0.03
C GLN A 164 27.82 -23.38 0.23
N ASN A 165 26.89 -23.37 -0.73
CA ASN A 165 25.62 -24.05 -0.62
C ASN A 165 25.40 -24.98 -1.81
N VAL A 166 24.58 -26.00 -1.59
CA VAL A 166 24.06 -26.89 -2.61
C VAL A 166 22.54 -26.90 -2.58
N ILE A 167 21.94 -26.82 -3.76
CA ILE A 167 20.48 -26.79 -3.97
C ILE A 167 20.09 -28.07 -4.70
N LEU A 168 19.34 -28.92 -4.01
CA LEU A 168 18.66 -30.08 -4.60
C LEU A 168 17.38 -29.61 -5.28
N VAL A 169 17.23 -29.94 -6.55
CA VAL A 169 16.04 -29.65 -7.35
C VAL A 169 15.49 -30.91 -7.98
N ASP A 170 14.20 -30.88 -8.32
CA ASP A 170 13.57 -32.00 -9.02
C ASP A 170 13.95 -32.00 -10.50
N LYS A 171 14.51 -33.10 -10.98
CA LYS A 171 14.86 -33.27 -12.39
C LYS A 171 13.65 -33.37 -13.33
N ASP A 172 12.49 -33.73 -12.79
CA ASP A 172 11.28 -34.00 -13.57
C ASP A 172 10.32 -32.79 -13.59
N THR A 173 10.56 -31.75 -12.76
CA THR A 173 9.68 -30.56 -12.68
C THR A 173 10.44 -29.25 -12.98
N PRO A 174 10.56 -28.86 -14.27
CA PRO A 174 11.31 -27.67 -14.65
C PRO A 174 10.76 -26.38 -14.02
N GLU A 175 9.45 -26.31 -13.77
CA GLU A 175 8.79 -25.14 -13.19
C GLU A 175 9.26 -24.85 -11.75
N THR A 176 9.75 -25.86 -11.03
CA THR A 176 10.32 -25.68 -9.70
C THR A 176 11.83 -25.54 -9.75
N ALA A 177 12.50 -26.37 -10.55
CA ALA A 177 13.96 -26.41 -10.64
C ALA A 177 14.57 -25.12 -11.21
N LEU A 178 13.97 -24.56 -12.26
CA LEU A 178 14.49 -23.37 -12.93
C LEU A 178 14.45 -22.10 -12.08
N LEU A 179 13.68 -22.09 -10.99
CA LEU A 179 13.69 -20.99 -10.02
C LEU A 179 15.07 -20.81 -9.38
N ALA A 180 15.87 -21.87 -9.30
CA ALA A 180 17.25 -21.82 -8.80
C ALA A 180 18.23 -21.21 -9.83
N ALA A 181 17.89 -21.17 -11.12
CA ALA A 181 18.84 -20.80 -12.19
C ALA A 181 19.45 -19.40 -12.03
N PRO A 182 18.67 -18.32 -11.81
CA PRO A 182 19.24 -16.98 -11.64
C PRO A 182 19.98 -16.84 -10.31
N TRP A 183 19.58 -17.59 -9.28
CA TRP A 183 20.27 -17.60 -8.00
C TRP A 183 21.62 -18.27 -8.15
N ALA A 184 21.69 -19.46 -8.73
CA ALA A 184 22.93 -20.19 -8.96
C ALA A 184 23.90 -19.42 -9.87
N ALA A 185 23.40 -18.75 -10.91
CA ALA A 185 24.21 -17.84 -11.72
C ALA A 185 24.73 -16.63 -10.94
N TYR A 186 23.97 -16.16 -9.94
CA TYR A 186 24.35 -15.04 -9.08
C TYR A 186 25.29 -15.44 -7.94
N SER A 187 24.95 -16.40 -7.10
CA SER A 187 25.73 -16.79 -5.93
C SER A 187 26.87 -17.73 -6.29
N GLY A 188 26.74 -18.43 -7.42
CA GLY A 188 27.45 -19.69 -7.60
C GLY A 188 27.03 -20.62 -6.48
N ASP A 189 25.82 -21.12 -6.41
CA ASP A 189 25.52 -22.28 -5.55
C ASP A 189 25.37 -23.49 -6.44
N LEU A 190 25.84 -24.65 -5.97
CA LEU A 190 25.81 -25.86 -6.79
C LEU A 190 24.37 -26.34 -6.91
N ILE A 191 23.95 -26.74 -8.12
CA ILE A 191 22.66 -27.40 -8.34
C ILE A 191 22.92 -28.89 -8.52
N ILE A 192 22.16 -29.72 -7.80
CA ILE A 192 22.20 -31.18 -7.89
C ILE A 192 20.79 -31.73 -8.12
N PHE A 193 20.71 -32.91 -8.73
CA PHE A 193 19.45 -33.59 -9.04
C PHE A 193 19.24 -34.85 -8.18
N ASP A 194 20.30 -35.40 -7.59
CA ASP A 194 20.22 -36.47 -6.60
C ASP A 194 20.81 -36.00 -5.26
N ALA A 195 20.15 -36.35 -4.16
CA ALA A 195 20.64 -36.05 -2.82
C ALA A 195 21.98 -36.75 -2.50
N ALA A 196 22.27 -37.87 -3.17
CA ALA A 196 23.53 -38.60 -3.04
C ALA A 196 24.74 -37.79 -3.55
N ASP A 197 24.53 -36.88 -4.49
CA ASP A 197 25.59 -36.07 -5.11
C ASP A 197 26.00 -34.87 -4.26
N ALA A 198 25.34 -34.66 -3.12
CA ALA A 198 25.60 -33.52 -2.24
C ALA A 198 27.00 -33.60 -1.60
N PRO A 199 27.92 -32.65 -1.91
CA PRO A 199 29.27 -32.66 -1.33
C PRO A 199 29.25 -32.54 0.21
N ALA A 200 30.27 -33.09 0.86
CA ALA A 200 30.44 -32.95 2.31
C ALA A 200 30.83 -31.51 2.69
N GLY A 201 30.29 -31.00 3.80
CA GLY A 201 30.67 -29.70 4.37
C GLY A 201 29.95 -28.47 3.76
N LEU A 202 29.06 -28.67 2.78
CA LEU A 202 28.21 -27.60 2.23
C LEU A 202 26.85 -27.52 2.92
N ASN A 203 26.27 -26.32 2.97
CA ASN A 203 24.89 -26.15 3.43
C ASN A 203 23.92 -26.73 2.38
N ARG A 204 22.93 -27.49 2.86
CA ARG A 204 22.05 -28.31 2.01
C ARG A 204 20.65 -27.73 1.98
N TYR A 205 20.21 -27.27 0.81
CA TYR A 205 18.87 -26.74 0.57
C TYR A 205 18.16 -27.56 -0.49
N SER A 206 16.84 -27.73 -0.38
CA SER A 206 16.04 -28.33 -1.44
C SER A 206 14.94 -27.36 -1.87
N LEU A 207 14.66 -27.30 -3.18
CA LEU A 207 13.67 -26.41 -3.75
C LEU A 207 12.56 -27.23 -4.41
N GLY A 208 11.33 -27.06 -3.95
CA GLY A 208 10.16 -27.78 -4.48
C GLY A 208 9.98 -29.20 -3.94
N ILE A 209 11.03 -29.84 -3.43
CA ILE A 209 11.00 -31.19 -2.85
C ILE A 209 11.30 -31.15 -1.35
N GLN A 210 10.59 -31.97 -0.59
CA GLN A 210 10.91 -32.25 0.80
C GLN A 210 11.89 -33.43 0.89
N THR A 211 13.05 -33.20 1.51
CA THR A 211 14.12 -34.21 1.60
C THR A 211 14.79 -34.15 2.97
N ASP A 212 14.96 -35.31 3.59
CA ASP A 212 15.60 -35.39 4.91
C ASP A 212 17.07 -34.98 4.83
N GLY A 213 17.51 -34.19 5.81
CA GLY A 213 18.87 -33.63 5.85
C GLY A 213 19.08 -32.40 4.96
N PHE A 214 18.02 -31.88 4.34
CA PHE A 214 18.01 -30.62 3.59
C PHE A 214 17.04 -29.63 4.23
N THR A 215 17.40 -28.35 4.21
CA THR A 215 16.47 -27.27 4.53
C THR A 215 15.54 -27.07 3.33
N SER A 216 14.33 -27.64 3.40
CA SER A 216 13.39 -27.68 2.28
C SER A 216 12.56 -26.40 2.15
N ILE A 217 12.59 -25.81 0.96
CA ILE A 217 11.75 -24.69 0.54
C ILE A 217 10.66 -25.23 -0.38
N THR A 218 9.45 -25.36 0.15
CA THR A 218 8.32 -26.00 -0.56
C THR A 218 7.11 -25.10 -0.60
N ALA A 219 6.31 -25.21 -1.66
CA ALA A 219 5.00 -24.58 -1.77
C ALA A 219 4.05 -25.48 -2.58
N LYS A 220 2.74 -25.17 -2.53
CA LYS A 220 1.71 -26.00 -3.19
C LYS A 220 1.73 -25.92 -4.72
N THR A 221 2.25 -24.83 -5.28
CA THR A 221 2.27 -24.56 -6.73
C THR A 221 3.59 -23.89 -7.11
N PRO A 222 4.07 -24.03 -8.37
CA PRO A 222 5.33 -23.43 -8.81
C PRO A 222 5.37 -21.90 -8.67
N ASP A 223 4.25 -21.21 -8.92
CA ASP A 223 4.14 -19.76 -8.75
C ASP A 223 4.22 -19.33 -7.27
N ALA A 224 3.63 -20.12 -6.37
CA ALA A 224 3.77 -19.90 -4.93
C ALA A 224 5.20 -20.21 -4.44
N LEU A 225 5.86 -21.20 -5.05
CA LEU A 225 7.26 -21.53 -4.76
C LEU A 225 8.18 -20.39 -5.17
N ALA A 226 7.97 -19.80 -6.36
CA ALA A 226 8.70 -18.62 -6.82
C ALA A 226 8.62 -17.46 -5.81
N VAL A 227 7.42 -17.15 -5.33
CA VAL A 227 7.21 -16.13 -4.28
C VAL A 227 7.89 -16.51 -2.97
N THR A 228 7.82 -17.79 -2.58
CA THR A 228 8.41 -18.28 -1.33
C THR A 228 9.94 -18.16 -1.38
N PHE A 229 10.56 -18.60 -2.48
CA PHE A 229 12.01 -18.50 -2.68
C PHE A 229 12.48 -17.04 -2.80
N ALA A 230 11.70 -16.17 -3.46
CA ALA A 230 11.98 -14.74 -3.54
C ALA A 230 12.00 -14.06 -2.15
N LYS A 231 11.15 -14.50 -1.22
CA LYS A 231 11.10 -13.96 0.16
C LYS A 231 12.08 -14.63 1.10
N TYR A 232 12.56 -15.82 0.73
CA TYR A 232 13.31 -16.69 1.62
C TYR A 232 14.62 -16.02 2.06
N GLU A 233 14.90 -16.14 3.34
CA GLU A 233 16.11 -15.70 4.01
C GLU A 233 16.39 -16.76 5.07
N ASP A 234 17.55 -17.41 5.00
CA ASP A 234 17.89 -18.43 5.99
C ASP A 234 18.30 -17.73 7.31
N PRO A 235 17.61 -18.01 8.45
CA PRO A 235 17.96 -17.42 9.73
C PRO A 235 19.35 -17.79 10.24
N GLN A 236 19.91 -18.93 9.80
CA GLN A 236 21.21 -19.43 10.22
C GLN A 236 22.33 -19.00 9.26
N ASN A 237 21.99 -18.72 8.00
CA ASN A 237 22.92 -18.31 6.96
C ASN A 237 22.36 -17.17 6.12
N THR A 238 22.66 -15.92 6.49
CA THR A 238 22.18 -14.73 5.78
C THR A 238 22.70 -14.60 4.35
N LEU A 239 23.61 -15.48 3.90
CA LEU A 239 24.14 -15.52 2.54
C LEU A 239 23.27 -16.35 1.57
N PHE A 240 22.22 -17.03 2.05
CA PHE A 240 21.34 -17.84 1.20
C PHE A 240 19.89 -17.33 1.17
N GLY A 241 19.36 -17.17 -0.04
CA GLY A 241 18.03 -16.66 -0.32
C GLY A 241 18.01 -15.20 -0.77
N TRP A 242 16.98 -14.81 -1.52
CA TRP A 242 16.87 -13.45 -2.06
C TRP A 242 16.55 -12.41 -0.99
N ALA A 243 15.91 -12.82 0.11
CA ALA A 243 15.45 -11.94 1.18
C ALA A 243 14.60 -10.74 0.69
N PHE A 244 13.87 -10.86 -0.42
CA PHE A 244 12.99 -9.80 -0.92
C PHE A 244 11.66 -9.81 -0.15
N ASN A 245 11.74 -9.63 1.17
CA ASN A 245 10.62 -9.58 2.08
C ASN A 245 10.31 -8.14 2.52
N ALA A 246 9.23 -7.94 3.29
CA ALA A 246 8.82 -6.61 3.74
C ALA A 246 9.73 -6.00 4.83
N ASN A 247 10.59 -6.82 5.44
CA ASN A 247 11.45 -6.42 6.56
C ASN A 247 12.87 -6.06 6.10
N THR A 248 13.27 -6.44 4.88
CA THR A 248 14.55 -5.99 4.32
C THR A 248 14.47 -4.52 3.94
N LEU A 249 15.47 -3.75 4.42
CA LEU A 249 15.62 -2.34 4.10
C LEU A 249 15.56 -2.16 2.59
N ALA A 250 14.69 -1.24 2.17
CA ALA A 250 14.25 -1.05 0.79
C ALA A 250 15.44 -0.88 -0.17
N GLY A 251 15.84 -1.96 -0.85
CA GLY A 251 16.91 -1.98 -1.83
C GLY A 251 16.38 -1.94 -3.26
N TYR A 252 17.24 -1.56 -4.22
CA TYR A 252 16.95 -1.73 -5.64
C TYR A 252 16.83 -3.23 -5.94
N ARG A 253 15.63 -3.69 -6.32
CA ARG A 253 15.38 -5.11 -6.64
C ARG A 253 15.10 -5.28 -8.11
N ALA A 254 15.58 -6.36 -8.70
CA ALA A 254 15.15 -6.78 -10.02
C ALA A 254 14.34 -8.07 -9.90
N TYR A 255 13.44 -8.30 -10.86
CA TYR A 255 12.69 -9.53 -10.98
C TYR A 255 12.72 -9.99 -12.42
N ILE A 256 12.75 -11.29 -12.63
CA ILE A 256 12.66 -11.89 -13.95
C ILE A 256 11.27 -12.49 -14.07
N VAL A 257 10.55 -12.17 -15.14
CA VAL A 257 9.19 -12.66 -15.39
C VAL A 257 9.20 -13.47 -16.67
N ALA A 258 8.83 -14.75 -16.56
CA ALA A 258 8.76 -15.68 -17.68
C ALA A 258 7.46 -16.48 -17.63
N ASN A 259 7.09 -17.08 -18.77
CA ASN A 259 5.96 -18.00 -18.85
C ASN A 259 6.44 -19.44 -18.54
N PRO A 260 5.79 -20.19 -17.64
CA PRO A 260 6.19 -21.56 -17.30
C PRO A 260 6.09 -22.54 -18.47
N ASN A 261 5.31 -22.24 -19.51
CA ASN A 261 5.14 -23.11 -20.68
C ASN A 261 6.42 -23.24 -21.55
N ASN A 262 7.41 -22.35 -21.37
CA ASN A 262 8.66 -22.34 -22.13
C ASN A 262 9.88 -22.39 -21.18
N PRO A 263 10.15 -23.56 -20.55
CA PRO A 263 11.19 -23.69 -19.53
C PRO A 263 12.60 -23.37 -20.04
N ALA A 264 12.97 -23.87 -21.24
CA ALA A 264 14.27 -23.56 -21.85
C ALA A 264 14.47 -22.06 -22.08
N MET A 265 13.39 -21.32 -22.40
CA MET A 265 13.43 -19.87 -22.55
C MET A 265 13.62 -19.18 -21.19
N ALA A 266 12.93 -19.62 -20.15
CA ALA A 266 13.12 -19.10 -18.80
C ALA A 266 14.54 -19.32 -18.27
N LEU A 267 15.17 -20.45 -18.61
CA LEU A 267 16.55 -20.76 -18.24
C LEU A 267 17.56 -19.73 -18.80
N THR A 268 17.35 -19.21 -20.01
CA THR A 268 18.24 -18.19 -20.62
C THR A 268 18.30 -16.90 -19.80
N ALA A 269 17.31 -16.65 -18.94
CA ALA A 269 17.32 -15.48 -18.06
C ALA A 269 18.39 -15.55 -16.96
N ALA A 270 18.99 -16.72 -16.71
CA ALA A 270 20.16 -16.86 -15.84
C ALA A 270 21.34 -15.98 -16.31
N ASN A 271 21.46 -15.71 -17.62
CA ASN A 271 22.48 -14.81 -18.17
C ASN A 271 22.38 -13.38 -17.64
N LEU A 272 21.17 -12.93 -17.26
CA LEU A 272 20.94 -11.58 -16.73
C LEU A 272 21.54 -11.40 -15.32
N ALA A 273 21.85 -12.48 -14.61
CA ALA A 273 22.47 -12.45 -13.28
C ALA A 273 23.99 -12.17 -13.32
N ILE A 274 24.60 -12.16 -14.51
CA ILE A 274 26.05 -11.97 -14.70
C ILE A 274 26.42 -10.48 -14.72
N HIS A 275 25.80 -9.72 -15.63
CA HIS A 275 26.10 -8.29 -15.86
C HIS A 275 24.91 -7.35 -15.54
N GLY A 276 23.76 -7.91 -15.14
CA GLY A 276 22.56 -7.15 -14.80
C GLY A 276 22.29 -7.07 -13.30
N LYS A 277 21.13 -6.49 -12.95
CA LYS A 277 20.59 -6.61 -11.59
C LYS A 277 20.01 -8.02 -11.43
N PRO A 278 20.59 -8.87 -10.57
CA PRO A 278 20.09 -10.21 -10.33
C PRO A 278 18.74 -10.13 -9.64
N GLY A 279 17.88 -11.10 -9.92
CA GLY A 279 16.54 -11.15 -9.37
C GLY A 279 15.96 -12.55 -9.42
N PRO A 280 14.99 -12.85 -8.54
CA PRO A 280 14.28 -14.12 -8.58
C PRO A 280 13.48 -14.24 -9.87
N LEU A 281 13.42 -15.46 -10.40
CA LEU A 281 12.50 -15.84 -11.46
C LEU A 281 11.08 -15.96 -10.89
N MET A 282 10.14 -15.32 -11.57
CA MET A 282 8.73 -15.25 -11.20
C MET A 282 7.89 -15.73 -12.37
N TRP A 283 7.01 -16.69 -12.11
CA TRP A 283 6.11 -17.21 -13.14
C TRP A 283 4.94 -16.28 -13.40
N SER A 284 4.69 -15.98 -14.69
CA SER A 284 3.50 -15.29 -15.16
C SER A 284 2.59 -16.24 -15.92
N GLY A 285 1.29 -15.97 -15.92
CA GLY A 285 0.38 -16.52 -16.93
C GLY A 285 0.42 -15.69 -18.22
N THR A 286 -0.23 -16.19 -19.26
CA THR A 286 -0.32 -15.51 -20.56
C THR A 286 -1.12 -14.20 -20.47
N GLU A 287 -2.34 -14.23 -19.94
CA GLU A 287 -3.21 -13.03 -19.90
C GLU A 287 -3.16 -12.24 -18.59
N LYS A 288 -2.79 -12.90 -17.49
CA LYS A 288 -2.80 -12.33 -16.15
C LYS A 288 -1.76 -12.99 -15.26
N LEU A 289 -1.29 -12.24 -14.28
CA LEU A 289 -0.42 -12.77 -13.23
C LEU A 289 -1.21 -13.73 -12.31
N PRO A 290 -0.58 -14.82 -11.83
CA PRO A 290 -1.12 -15.59 -10.71
C PRO A 290 -1.34 -14.69 -9.50
N ALA A 291 -2.42 -14.93 -8.75
CA ALA A 291 -2.81 -14.05 -7.65
C ALA A 291 -1.72 -13.91 -6.58
N GLY A 292 -1.00 -15.01 -6.28
CA GLY A 292 0.11 -15.00 -5.33
C GLY A 292 1.27 -14.11 -5.77
N VAL A 293 1.66 -14.21 -7.04
CA VAL A 293 2.73 -13.40 -7.65
C VAL A 293 2.33 -11.92 -7.73
N ASN A 294 1.10 -11.63 -8.16
CA ASN A 294 0.58 -10.27 -8.20
C ASN A 294 0.57 -9.63 -6.80
N ASN A 295 -0.01 -10.31 -5.80
CA ASN A 295 -0.05 -9.80 -4.42
C ASN A 295 1.35 -9.60 -3.85
N TYR A 296 2.29 -10.47 -4.20
CA TYR A 296 3.69 -10.30 -3.83
C TYR A 296 4.27 -9.03 -4.45
N PHE A 297 4.20 -8.83 -5.77
CA PHE A 297 4.67 -7.60 -6.40
C PHE A 297 4.05 -6.34 -5.79
N TRP A 298 2.75 -6.35 -5.52
CA TRP A 298 2.08 -5.26 -4.80
C TRP A 298 2.66 -4.97 -3.41
N SER A 299 3.00 -6.03 -2.67
CA SER A 299 3.66 -5.88 -1.37
C SER A 299 5.07 -5.32 -1.46
N GLN A 300 5.72 -5.46 -2.63
CA GLN A 300 7.06 -4.92 -2.89
C GLN A 300 7.04 -3.53 -3.52
N ARG A 301 5.86 -2.92 -3.73
CA ARG A 301 5.75 -1.61 -4.37
C ARG A 301 6.40 -0.51 -3.55
N ALA A 302 7.49 0.04 -4.08
CA ALA A 302 8.16 1.20 -3.53
C ALA A 302 7.25 2.44 -3.57
N ALA A 303 7.47 3.35 -2.63
CA ALA A 303 6.71 4.58 -2.53
C ALA A 303 7.61 5.74 -2.12
N PHE A 304 7.33 6.92 -2.65
CA PHE A 304 8.01 8.16 -2.28
C PHE A 304 7.06 9.18 -1.66
N TRP A 305 7.60 10.09 -0.85
CA TRP A 305 6.84 11.14 -0.17
C TRP A 305 6.81 12.45 -0.94
N VAL A 306 7.98 12.91 -1.39
CA VAL A 306 8.18 14.22 -2.01
C VAL A 306 8.55 14.05 -3.47
N THR A 307 9.57 13.24 -3.76
CA THR A 307 10.04 13.03 -5.13
C THR A 307 10.35 11.56 -5.40
N PRO A 308 10.16 11.08 -6.65
CA PRO A 308 10.54 9.72 -7.03
C PRO A 308 11.99 9.36 -6.73
N ALA A 309 12.89 10.34 -6.62
CA ALA A 309 14.31 10.14 -6.35
C ALA A 309 14.63 9.53 -4.96
N GLU A 310 13.64 9.48 -4.05
CA GLU A 310 13.78 8.87 -2.72
C GLU A 310 14.03 7.34 -2.79
N GLY A 311 13.56 6.68 -3.86
CA GLY A 311 13.77 5.25 -4.07
C GLY A 311 13.03 4.33 -3.08
N PRO A 312 13.26 3.01 -3.16
CA PRO A 312 14.06 2.31 -4.18
C PRO A 312 13.33 2.18 -5.51
N PHE A 313 14.11 1.97 -6.57
CA PHE A 313 13.56 1.63 -7.89
C PHE A 313 13.73 0.15 -8.16
N HIS A 314 12.61 -0.48 -8.49
CA HIS A 314 12.59 -1.88 -8.87
C HIS A 314 12.58 -2.02 -10.40
N HIS A 315 13.12 -3.11 -10.91
CA HIS A 315 13.25 -3.37 -12.34
C HIS A 315 12.70 -4.75 -12.72
N PHE A 316 12.17 -4.88 -13.93
CA PHE A 316 11.66 -6.15 -14.45
C PHE A 316 12.30 -6.51 -15.77
N TRP A 317 12.73 -7.75 -15.84
CA TRP A 317 13.09 -8.41 -17.08
C TRP A 317 11.90 -9.25 -17.54
N ILE A 318 11.35 -8.95 -18.70
CA ILE A 318 10.25 -9.72 -19.30
C ILE A 318 10.84 -10.59 -20.39
N ILE A 319 10.65 -11.90 -20.26
CA ILE A 319 11.19 -12.91 -21.17
C ILE A 319 10.04 -13.40 -22.07
N GLY A 320 10.10 -13.09 -23.37
CA GLY A 320 9.09 -13.45 -24.37
C GLY A 320 8.28 -12.25 -24.89
N ASP A 321 7.53 -12.49 -25.97
CA ASP A 321 6.64 -11.51 -26.62
C ASP A 321 5.25 -11.40 -25.94
N GLU A 322 4.36 -10.61 -26.55
CA GLU A 322 2.98 -10.44 -26.08
C GLU A 322 2.09 -11.68 -26.22
N ASN A 323 2.45 -12.63 -27.09
CA ASN A 323 1.71 -13.89 -27.21
C ASN A 323 2.03 -14.82 -26.03
N GLN A 324 3.25 -14.74 -25.50
CA GLN A 324 3.65 -15.50 -24.32
C GLN A 324 3.24 -14.82 -23.02
N ILE A 325 3.43 -13.50 -22.91
CA ILE A 325 3.01 -12.70 -21.76
C ILE A 325 2.32 -11.45 -22.30
N SER A 326 0.99 -11.43 -22.29
CA SER A 326 0.21 -10.32 -22.82
C SER A 326 0.61 -8.98 -22.23
N PHE A 327 0.45 -7.91 -23.01
CA PHE A 327 0.69 -6.55 -22.52
C PHE A 327 -0.10 -6.23 -21.25
N LYS A 328 -1.29 -6.81 -21.07
CA LYS A 328 -2.08 -6.67 -19.85
C LYS A 328 -1.35 -7.25 -18.63
N ALA A 329 -0.81 -8.46 -18.73
CA ALA A 329 -0.02 -9.07 -17.67
C ALA A 329 1.28 -8.28 -17.42
N GLN A 330 1.99 -7.87 -18.48
CA GLN A 330 3.19 -7.04 -18.35
C GLN A 330 2.91 -5.69 -17.68
N GLY A 331 1.80 -5.04 -18.04
CA GLY A 331 1.36 -3.79 -17.44
C GLY A 331 0.96 -3.95 -15.97
N GLN A 332 0.41 -5.11 -15.58
CA GLN A 332 0.17 -5.42 -14.16
C GLN A 332 1.49 -5.50 -13.38
N VAL A 333 2.52 -6.15 -13.94
CA VAL A 333 3.86 -6.21 -13.31
C VAL A 333 4.44 -4.82 -13.15
N ASP A 334 4.49 -4.04 -14.24
CA ASP A 334 5.04 -2.68 -14.23
C ASP A 334 4.33 -1.80 -13.20
N TYR A 335 2.99 -1.80 -13.22
CA TYR A 335 2.20 -0.99 -12.30
C TYR A 335 2.31 -1.44 -10.84
N ALA A 336 2.40 -2.75 -10.59
CA ALA A 336 2.48 -3.29 -9.23
C ALA A 336 3.78 -2.87 -8.53
N VAL A 337 4.83 -2.52 -9.26
CA VAL A 337 6.15 -2.28 -8.70
C VAL A 337 6.76 -0.93 -9.10
N GLU A 338 6.09 -0.20 -9.98
CA GLU A 338 6.33 1.22 -10.21
C GLU A 338 6.33 1.99 -8.89
N ILE A 339 7.39 2.77 -8.67
CA ILE A 339 7.45 3.66 -7.52
C ILE A 339 6.35 4.72 -7.68
N GLY A 340 5.41 4.72 -6.75
CA GLY A 340 4.31 5.67 -6.76
C GLY A 340 4.44 6.69 -5.63
N PRO A 341 3.77 7.85 -5.73
CA PRO A 341 3.59 8.69 -4.56
C PRO A 341 2.88 7.85 -3.49
N TYR A 342 3.33 7.93 -2.24
CA TYR A 342 2.79 7.14 -1.13
C TYR A 342 1.26 7.28 -1.03
N PHE A 343 0.75 8.48 -1.30
CA PHE A 343 -0.67 8.80 -1.29
C PHE A 343 -1.45 8.37 -2.55
N GLY A 344 -0.77 8.01 -3.64
CA GLY A 344 -1.36 7.61 -4.94
C GLY A 344 -1.34 6.09 -5.21
N LYS A 345 -1.33 5.25 -4.16
CA LYS A 345 -1.56 3.79 -4.32
C LYS A 345 -3.00 3.48 -4.77
N GLY A 346 -3.35 3.74 -6.03
CA GLY A 346 -4.36 2.93 -6.76
C GLY A 346 -3.74 1.61 -7.23
N VAL A 347 -4.43 0.56 -7.67
CA VAL A 347 -5.86 0.16 -7.64
C VAL A 347 -5.86 -1.16 -6.87
N GLY A 348 -5.69 -1.05 -5.56
CA GLY A 348 -5.76 -2.16 -4.61
C GLY A 348 -6.19 -1.55 -3.29
N MET A 349 -7.49 -1.61 -3.01
CA MET A 349 -8.03 -1.07 -1.75
C MET A 349 -7.47 -1.93 -0.61
N SER A 350 -6.68 -1.35 0.28
CA SER A 350 -6.19 -2.09 1.45
C SER A 350 -7.38 -2.49 2.33
N GLY A 351 -7.20 -3.50 3.20
CA GLY A 351 -8.25 -3.89 4.14
C GLY A 351 -8.72 -2.73 5.04
N ILE A 352 -7.82 -1.79 5.35
CA ILE A 352 -8.14 -0.58 6.13
C ILE A 352 -8.97 0.40 5.30
N ASP A 353 -8.65 0.54 4.01
CA ASP A 353 -9.44 1.39 3.10
C ASP A 353 -10.87 0.85 2.95
N LEU A 354 -11.04 -0.47 2.83
CA LEU A 354 -12.35 -1.12 2.80
C LEU A 354 -13.16 -0.84 4.07
N ILE A 355 -12.51 -0.94 5.24
CA ILE A 355 -13.15 -0.62 6.52
C ILE A 355 -13.56 0.85 6.56
N ALA A 356 -12.68 1.77 6.12
CA ALA A 356 -12.99 3.21 6.08
C ALA A 356 -14.16 3.52 5.13
N VAL A 357 -14.18 2.92 3.94
CA VAL A 357 -15.30 3.05 2.99
C VAL A 357 -16.60 2.56 3.62
N PHE A 358 -16.61 1.34 4.18
CA PHE A 358 -17.79 0.79 4.85
C PHE A 358 -18.29 1.73 5.95
N TRP A 359 -17.37 2.30 6.72
CA TRP A 359 -17.70 3.18 7.83
C TRP A 359 -18.33 4.51 7.39
N VAL A 360 -17.79 5.11 6.33
CA VAL A 360 -18.33 6.33 5.71
C VAL A 360 -19.74 6.07 5.18
N LEU A 361 -19.96 4.97 4.47
CA LEU A 361 -21.28 4.59 3.96
C LEU A 361 -22.30 4.40 5.10
N MET A 362 -21.90 3.73 6.18
CA MET A 362 -22.74 3.55 7.36
C MET A 362 -23.04 4.87 8.08
N GLY A 363 -22.09 5.83 8.09
CA GLY A 363 -22.31 7.17 8.62
C GLY A 363 -23.33 7.98 7.81
N MET A 364 -23.22 7.95 6.48
CA MET A 364 -24.21 8.57 5.60
C MET A 364 -25.61 7.96 5.78
N ALA A 365 -25.71 6.63 5.80
CA ALA A 365 -26.97 5.93 6.02
C ALA A 365 -27.58 6.28 7.40
N SER A 366 -26.76 6.35 8.44
CA SER A 366 -27.19 6.73 9.79
C SER A 366 -27.70 8.16 9.86
N ALA A 367 -26.99 9.11 9.24
CA ALA A 367 -27.38 10.52 9.21
C ALA A 367 -28.70 10.72 8.46
N ILE A 368 -28.87 10.08 7.29
CA ILE A 368 -30.10 10.12 6.51
C ILE A 368 -31.27 9.52 7.32
N TRP A 369 -31.05 8.37 7.94
CA TRP A 369 -32.08 7.73 8.75
C TRP A 369 -32.52 8.61 9.92
N ILE A 370 -31.58 9.22 10.65
CA ILE A 370 -31.88 10.13 11.77
C ILE A 370 -32.68 11.33 11.26
N LEU A 371 -32.28 11.94 10.14
CA LEU A 371 -32.99 13.08 9.53
C LEU A 371 -34.45 12.74 9.23
N LEU A 372 -34.70 11.58 8.60
CA LEU A 372 -36.05 11.13 8.25
C LEU A 372 -36.86 10.77 9.49
N HIS A 373 -36.25 10.06 10.45
CA HIS A 373 -36.90 9.63 11.68
C HIS A 373 -37.32 10.83 12.54
N GLN A 374 -36.42 11.78 12.78
CA GLN A 374 -36.75 12.94 13.62
C GLN A 374 -37.82 13.83 12.99
N PHE A 375 -37.83 13.99 11.66
CA PHE A 375 -38.84 14.77 10.94
C PHE A 375 -40.24 14.16 11.09
N LYS A 376 -40.35 12.83 10.99
CA LYS A 376 -41.62 12.11 11.06
C LYS A 376 -42.11 11.89 12.49
N PHE A 377 -41.22 11.52 13.41
CA PHE A 377 -41.59 11.00 14.73
C PHE A 377 -41.24 11.93 15.90
N LEU A 378 -40.34 12.89 15.71
CA LEU A 378 -39.93 13.85 16.76
C LEU A 378 -40.14 15.33 16.34
N PRO A 379 -41.33 15.74 15.89
CA PRO A 379 -41.56 17.11 15.39
C PRO A 379 -41.41 18.20 16.46
N LYS A 380 -41.35 17.82 17.74
CA LYS A 380 -41.20 18.74 18.88
C LYS A 380 -39.80 18.77 19.47
N GLN A 381 -38.83 18.11 18.85
CA GLN A 381 -37.43 18.16 19.23
C GLN A 381 -36.87 19.57 19.08
N ASN A 382 -35.93 19.94 19.96
CA ASN A 382 -35.19 21.18 19.81
C ASN A 382 -34.51 21.22 18.43
N TRP A 383 -34.78 22.27 17.65
CA TRP A 383 -34.26 22.40 16.29
C TRP A 383 -32.72 22.41 16.24
N VAL A 384 -32.04 22.86 17.30
CA VAL A 384 -30.58 22.80 17.38
C VAL A 384 -30.12 21.34 17.50
N MET A 385 -30.80 20.54 18.34
CA MET A 385 -30.50 19.12 18.47
C MET A 385 -30.85 18.35 17.19
N SER A 386 -31.89 18.75 16.45
CA SER A 386 -32.21 18.12 15.17
C SER A 386 -31.14 18.33 14.10
N LEU A 387 -30.31 19.38 14.22
CA LEU A 387 -29.14 19.59 13.36
C LEU A 387 -27.90 18.83 13.87
N ALA A 388 -27.74 18.72 15.19
CA ALA A 388 -26.56 18.10 15.81
C ALA A 388 -26.47 16.59 15.57
N TRP A 389 -27.60 15.87 15.66
CA TRP A 389 -27.59 14.39 15.55
C TRP A 389 -27.17 13.86 14.18
N PRO A 390 -27.71 14.38 13.05
CA PRO A 390 -27.24 14.00 11.72
C PRO A 390 -25.76 14.29 11.50
N LEU A 391 -25.28 15.48 11.92
CA LEU A 391 -23.87 15.86 11.81
C LEU A 391 -22.98 14.92 12.62
N LEU A 392 -23.37 14.60 13.84
CA LEU A 392 -22.64 13.62 14.65
C LEU A 392 -22.59 12.26 13.95
N ALA A 393 -23.70 11.78 13.38
CA ALA A 393 -23.74 10.49 12.70
C ALA A 393 -22.83 10.43 11.46
N LEU A 394 -22.66 11.54 10.73
CA LEU A 394 -21.66 11.62 9.66
C LEU A 394 -20.22 11.46 10.20
N LEU A 395 -19.95 11.92 11.42
CA LEU A 395 -18.62 11.87 12.02
C LEU A 395 -18.30 10.52 12.68
N ILE A 396 -19.24 9.95 13.45
CA ILE A 396 -18.99 8.72 14.23
C ILE A 396 -19.60 7.46 13.61
N GLY A 397 -20.15 7.56 12.40
CA GLY A 397 -20.67 6.41 11.65
C GLY A 397 -21.91 5.78 12.31
N PRO A 398 -22.02 4.44 12.34
CA PRO A 398 -23.19 3.72 12.87
C PRO A 398 -23.43 3.96 14.38
N PHE A 399 -22.41 4.36 15.13
CA PHE A 399 -22.57 4.70 16.54
C PHE A 399 -23.46 5.92 16.75
N GLY A 400 -23.55 6.84 15.78
CA GLY A 400 -24.45 7.98 15.85
C GLY A 400 -25.91 7.56 15.95
N LEU A 401 -26.30 6.56 15.16
CA LEU A 401 -27.64 5.97 15.19
C LEU A 401 -27.94 5.29 16.53
N LEU A 402 -26.99 4.51 17.04
CA LEU A 402 -27.14 3.81 18.32
C LEU A 402 -27.33 4.81 19.48
N LEU A 403 -26.51 5.85 19.53
CA LEU A 403 -26.59 6.88 20.57
C LEU A 403 -27.87 7.71 20.45
N TYR A 404 -28.31 8.02 19.23
CA TYR A 404 -29.59 8.69 18.96
C TYR A 404 -30.78 7.88 19.48
N TYR A 405 -30.82 6.58 19.17
CA TYR A 405 -31.88 5.69 19.63
C TYR A 405 -31.96 5.64 21.16
N LEU A 406 -30.80 5.55 21.83
CA LEU A 406 -30.74 5.57 23.29
C LEU A 406 -31.25 6.89 23.89
N ALA A 407 -30.94 8.03 23.25
CA ALA A 407 -31.33 9.36 23.71
C ALA A 407 -32.85 9.64 23.65
N TYR A 408 -33.56 9.02 22.71
CA TYR A 408 -34.97 9.30 22.42
C TYR A 408 -35.94 8.14 22.70
N ARG A 409 -35.47 6.98 23.19
CA ARG A 409 -36.35 5.87 23.61
C ARG A 409 -37.20 6.18 24.86
N ARG A 410 -36.85 7.25 25.60
CA ARG A 410 -37.43 7.58 26.91
C ARG A 410 -38.67 8.48 26.79
N PRO A 411 -39.58 8.46 27.80
CA PRO A 411 -40.78 9.27 27.78
C PRO A 411 -40.48 10.78 27.82
N ILE A 412 -41.46 11.54 27.38
CA ILE A 412 -41.40 13.00 27.26
C ILE A 412 -41.99 13.64 28.52
N ILE A 413 -41.29 14.64 29.07
CA ILE A 413 -41.74 15.48 30.18
C ILE A 413 -42.08 16.88 29.63
N ARG A 414 -43.18 17.47 30.11
CA ARG A 414 -43.54 18.86 29.81
C ARG A 414 -43.19 19.73 31.01
N LEU A 415 -42.32 20.72 30.82
CA LEU A 415 -41.99 21.70 31.85
C LEU A 415 -43.12 22.74 32.00
N PRO A 416 -43.21 23.41 33.17
CA PRO A 416 -44.22 24.45 33.44
C PRO A 416 -44.21 25.62 32.45
N ASN A 417 -43.08 25.86 31.79
CA ASN A 417 -42.90 26.90 30.75
C ASN A 417 -43.33 26.44 29.34
N GLY A 418 -43.94 25.26 29.20
CA GLY A 418 -44.39 24.69 27.92
C GLY A 418 -43.29 23.99 27.12
N MET A 419 -42.04 23.97 27.61
CA MET A 419 -40.93 23.30 26.95
C MET A 419 -41.02 21.79 27.12
N ILE A 420 -40.72 21.06 26.05
CA ILE A 420 -40.74 19.61 26.00
C ILE A 420 -39.31 19.10 26.17
N VAL A 421 -39.10 18.20 27.14
CA VAL A 421 -37.81 17.58 27.42
C VAL A 421 -37.95 16.07 27.53
N TRP A 422 -36.85 15.35 27.38
CA TRP A 422 -36.84 13.89 27.53
C TRP A 422 -36.35 13.48 28.91
N ASP A 423 -37.01 12.47 29.49
CA ASP A 423 -36.60 11.88 30.77
C ASP A 423 -35.33 11.04 30.59
N ARG A 424 -34.17 11.71 30.65
CA ARG A 424 -32.86 11.10 30.45
C ARG A 424 -32.15 10.95 31.81
N PRO A 425 -31.56 9.78 32.14
CA PRO A 425 -30.66 9.69 33.28
C PRO A 425 -29.46 10.62 33.07
N LEU A 426 -28.80 11.03 34.17
CA LEU A 426 -27.74 12.04 34.15
C LEU A 426 -26.61 11.75 33.12
N TRP A 427 -26.23 10.48 32.95
CA TRP A 427 -25.22 10.10 31.95
C TRP A 427 -25.67 10.38 30.51
N LEU A 428 -26.95 10.17 30.22
CA LEU A 428 -27.55 10.35 28.89
C LEU A 428 -27.83 11.83 28.60
N GLN A 429 -28.11 12.62 29.64
CA GLN A 429 -28.06 14.07 29.55
C GLN A 429 -26.65 14.56 29.19
N GLY A 430 -25.63 13.99 29.86
CA GLY A 430 -24.20 14.21 29.56
C GLY A 430 -23.87 13.96 28.10
N LEU A 431 -24.34 12.82 27.60
CA LEU A 431 -24.17 12.41 26.20
C LEU A 431 -24.84 13.40 25.25
N ALA A 432 -26.12 13.75 25.46
CA ALA A 432 -26.84 14.70 24.61
C ALA A 432 -26.19 16.09 24.57
N ALA A 433 -25.67 16.57 25.70
CA ALA A 433 -24.92 17.82 25.76
C ALA A 433 -23.53 17.75 25.08
N THR A 434 -22.98 16.53 24.94
CA THR A 434 -21.73 16.28 24.22
C THR A 434 -21.98 16.16 22.71
N VAL A 435 -23.12 15.60 22.32
CA VAL A 435 -23.57 15.54 20.91
C VAL A 435 -23.65 16.94 20.31
N SER A 436 -24.20 17.93 21.04
CA SER A 436 -24.23 19.31 20.53
C SER A 436 -22.86 19.95 20.44
N ALA A 437 -21.93 19.62 21.34
CA ALA A 437 -20.59 20.18 21.30
C ALA A 437 -19.71 19.55 20.22
N VAL A 438 -19.69 18.23 20.13
CA VAL A 438 -18.87 17.47 19.16
C VAL A 438 -19.50 17.51 17.77
N GLY A 439 -20.83 17.34 17.67
CA GLY A 439 -21.54 17.36 16.39
C GLY A 439 -21.36 18.67 15.63
N PHE A 440 -21.43 19.83 16.30
CA PHE A 440 -21.10 21.11 15.65
C PHE A 440 -19.61 21.41 15.66
N GLY A 441 -18.96 21.33 16.83
CA GLY A 441 -17.58 21.74 17.00
C GLY A 441 -16.61 20.97 16.11
N ALA A 442 -16.68 19.63 16.10
CA ALA A 442 -15.80 18.82 15.26
C ALA A 442 -16.12 19.00 13.77
N SER A 443 -17.40 19.09 13.38
CA SER A 443 -17.79 19.35 11.99
C SER A 443 -17.24 20.69 11.48
N ILE A 444 -17.29 21.75 12.30
CA ILE A 444 -16.75 23.06 11.95
C ILE A 444 -15.22 23.01 11.90
N MET A 445 -14.56 22.35 12.85
CA MET A 445 -13.10 22.18 12.82
C MET A 445 -12.64 21.47 11.55
N ILE A 446 -13.31 20.39 11.17
CA ILE A 446 -13.02 19.60 9.96
C ILE A 446 -13.24 20.46 8.71
N THR A 447 -14.38 21.14 8.62
CA THR A 447 -14.72 21.97 7.46
C THR A 447 -13.79 23.17 7.33
N SER A 448 -13.44 23.82 8.45
CA SER A 448 -12.45 24.89 8.50
C SER A 448 -11.09 24.39 8.05
N GLY A 449 -10.68 23.20 8.48
CA GLY A 449 -9.42 22.58 8.06
C GLY A 449 -9.40 22.34 6.56
N TYR A 450 -10.45 21.71 6.03
CA TYR A 450 -10.63 21.47 4.59
C TYR A 450 -10.53 22.77 3.77
N LEU A 451 -11.27 23.81 4.15
CA LEU A 451 -11.23 25.10 3.44
C LEU A 451 -9.85 25.77 3.52
N THR A 452 -9.20 25.72 4.69
CA THR A 452 -7.86 26.30 4.87
C THR A 452 -6.82 25.57 4.01
N THR A 453 -6.92 24.24 3.90
CA THR A 453 -6.05 23.46 3.01
C THR A 453 -6.36 23.74 1.54
N PHE A 454 -7.64 23.81 1.16
CA PHE A 454 -8.07 24.09 -0.21
C PHE A 454 -7.59 25.46 -0.73
N PHE A 455 -7.67 26.51 0.08
CA PHE A 455 -7.20 27.86 -0.30
C PHE A 455 -5.70 28.10 -0.06
N GLY A 456 -5.00 27.14 0.55
CA GLY A 456 -3.58 27.22 0.88
C GLY A 456 -3.31 27.60 2.34
N MET A 457 -2.35 26.90 2.95
CA MET A 457 -2.03 27.08 4.36
C MET A 457 -1.25 28.40 4.59
N PRO A 458 -1.70 29.26 5.51
CA PRO A 458 -0.98 30.47 5.86
C PRO A 458 0.35 30.11 6.56
N LEU A 459 1.42 30.78 6.14
CA LEU A 459 2.73 30.73 6.79
C LEU A 459 3.08 32.14 7.26
N ILE A 460 3.41 32.30 8.54
CA ILE A 460 3.95 33.55 9.06
C ILE A 460 5.40 33.28 9.46
N PRO A 461 6.39 33.63 8.60
CA PRO A 461 7.79 33.42 8.92
C PRO A 461 8.16 34.24 10.15
N ASN A 462 8.46 33.58 11.27
CA ASN A 462 8.85 34.26 12.51
C ASN A 462 10.29 33.90 12.85
N ARG A 463 11.16 34.91 12.97
CA ARG A 463 12.60 34.74 13.26
C ARG A 463 12.93 34.76 14.75
N LEU A 464 11.93 34.94 15.62
CA LEU A 464 12.11 34.93 17.07
C LEU A 464 12.19 33.50 17.61
N THR A 465 13.30 33.18 18.30
CA THR A 465 13.74 31.84 18.74
C THR A 465 12.72 31.08 19.61
N GLY A 466 11.75 31.77 20.23
CA GLY A 466 10.66 31.16 21.02
C GLY A 466 9.26 31.25 20.39
N ALA A 467 9.05 32.11 19.40
CA ALA A 467 7.76 32.32 18.74
C ALA A 467 7.68 31.67 17.34
N PHE A 468 8.76 30.98 16.93
CA PHE A 468 8.82 30.21 15.69
C PHE A 468 7.66 29.20 15.55
N LEU A 469 7.31 28.53 16.64
CA LEU A 469 6.21 27.55 16.69
C LEU A 469 4.86 28.18 16.28
N LEU A 470 4.58 29.42 16.70
CA LEU A 470 3.32 30.12 16.38
C LEU A 470 3.18 30.52 14.90
N GLY A 471 4.28 30.49 14.13
CA GLY A 471 4.29 30.82 12.70
C GLY A 471 4.21 29.62 11.76
N THR A 472 4.29 28.39 12.31
CA THR A 472 4.27 27.17 11.50
C THR A 472 2.86 26.88 10.94
N PRO A 473 2.73 26.33 9.72
CA PRO A 473 1.42 26.11 9.08
C PRO A 473 0.50 25.22 9.92
N MET A 474 1.07 24.21 10.60
CA MET A 474 0.30 23.28 11.41
C MET A 474 -0.30 23.93 12.66
N ILE A 475 0.50 24.70 13.41
CA ILE A 475 0.00 25.37 14.63
C ILE A 475 -1.02 26.46 14.26
N LEU A 476 -0.78 27.19 13.17
CA LEU A 476 -1.74 28.15 12.64
C LEU A 476 -3.05 27.47 12.27
N LEU A 477 -3.01 26.32 11.58
CA LEU A 477 -4.18 25.53 11.24
C LEU A 477 -4.96 25.09 12.50
N MET A 478 -4.27 24.63 13.55
CA MET A 478 -4.93 24.26 14.82
C MET A 478 -5.62 25.45 15.47
N ILE A 479 -4.94 26.60 15.54
CA ILE A 479 -5.48 27.83 16.13
C ILE A 479 -6.70 28.30 15.34
N ILE A 480 -6.59 28.39 14.01
CA ILE A 480 -7.67 28.82 13.13
C ILE A 480 -8.88 27.88 13.30
N ASN A 481 -8.67 26.57 13.17
CA ASN A 481 -9.76 25.60 13.27
C ASN A 481 -10.46 25.65 14.63
N PHE A 482 -9.69 25.76 15.72
CA PHE A 482 -10.25 25.85 17.07
C PHE A 482 -11.03 27.16 17.27
N VAL A 483 -10.44 28.31 16.89
CA VAL A 483 -11.06 29.63 17.05
C VAL A 483 -12.34 29.75 16.22
N VAL A 484 -12.29 29.35 14.94
CA VAL A 484 -13.47 29.34 14.05
C VAL A 484 -14.56 28.45 14.63
N ALA A 485 -14.20 27.25 15.08
CA ALA A 485 -15.17 26.32 15.66
C ALA A 485 -15.81 26.85 16.94
N VAL A 486 -15.04 27.47 17.84
CA VAL A 486 -15.57 28.11 19.06
C VAL A 486 -16.48 29.27 18.71
N LEU A 487 -16.07 30.18 17.82
CA LEU A 487 -16.86 31.36 17.46
C LEU A 487 -18.18 30.98 16.81
N VAL A 488 -18.15 30.10 15.82
CA VAL A 488 -19.37 29.65 15.13
C VAL A 488 -20.26 28.84 16.07
N SER A 489 -19.69 27.91 16.86
CA SER A 489 -20.48 27.12 17.83
C SER A 489 -21.14 27.99 18.89
N TRP A 490 -20.41 29.00 19.39
CA TRP A 490 -20.90 29.94 20.39
C TRP A 490 -22.05 30.79 19.86
N LEU A 491 -21.84 31.48 18.73
CA LEU A 491 -22.80 32.45 18.21
C LEU A 491 -24.02 31.79 17.56
N VAL A 492 -23.82 30.71 16.80
CA VAL A 492 -24.86 30.13 15.93
C VAL A 492 -25.67 29.04 16.63
N PHE A 493 -25.05 28.22 17.47
CA PHE A 493 -25.70 27.00 18.00
C PHE A 493 -25.93 27.00 19.51
N GLN A 494 -24.90 27.32 20.30
CA GLN A 494 -24.93 27.15 21.75
C GLN A 494 -25.65 28.30 22.48
N THR A 495 -25.48 29.55 22.02
CA THR A 495 -26.22 30.69 22.61
C THR A 495 -27.73 30.57 22.40
N PRO A 496 -28.26 30.26 21.20
CA PRO A 496 -29.70 30.03 21.01
C PRO A 496 -30.25 28.89 21.87
N MET A 497 -29.53 27.77 21.98
CA MET A 497 -29.93 26.64 22.82
C MET A 497 -30.08 27.04 24.29
N MET A 498 -29.08 27.74 24.84
CA MET A 498 -29.13 28.22 26.22
C MET A 498 -30.21 29.28 26.44
N ALA A 499 -30.45 30.15 25.46
CA ALA A 499 -31.50 31.19 25.54
C ALA A 499 -32.90 30.56 25.61
N MET A 500 -33.14 29.49 24.83
CA MET A 500 -34.39 28.71 24.91
C MET A 500 -34.55 28.00 26.26
N TYR A 501 -33.45 27.50 26.83
CA TYR A 501 -33.49 26.75 28.10
C TYR A 501 -33.76 27.65 29.29
N THR A 502 -33.01 28.75 29.37
CA THR A 502 -33.09 29.71 30.47
C THR A 502 -34.23 30.71 30.32
N ASN A 503 -34.91 30.70 29.16
CA ASN A 503 -35.94 31.66 28.78
C ASN A 503 -35.45 33.13 28.89
N LYS A 504 -34.19 33.37 28.51
CA LYS A 504 -33.51 34.67 28.60
C LYS A 504 -33.23 35.25 27.21
N PRO A 505 -33.15 36.59 27.08
CA PRO A 505 -32.78 37.20 25.82
C PRO A 505 -31.36 36.78 25.39
N TYR A 506 -31.15 36.69 24.07
CA TYR A 506 -29.89 36.26 23.46
C TYR A 506 -28.67 37.02 24.02
N ARG A 507 -28.78 38.35 24.13
CA ARG A 507 -27.71 39.23 24.62
C ARG A 507 -27.26 38.90 26.05
N GLU A 508 -28.19 38.58 26.95
CA GLU A 508 -27.85 38.21 28.33
C GLU A 508 -27.21 36.81 28.41
N THR A 509 -27.53 35.95 27.45
CA THR A 509 -27.05 34.57 27.40
C THR A 509 -25.68 34.44 26.71
N LEU A 510 -25.30 35.44 25.90
CA LEU A 510 -24.06 35.46 25.13
C LEU A 510 -22.82 35.30 26.02
N GLY A 511 -22.71 36.09 27.10
CA GLY A 511 -21.58 36.02 28.02
C GLY A 511 -21.54 34.73 28.86
N LYS A 512 -22.70 34.13 29.15
CA LYS A 512 -22.80 32.91 29.96
C LYS A 512 -22.51 31.64 29.16
N SER A 513 -22.77 31.65 27.85
CA SER A 513 -22.54 30.51 26.98
C SER A 513 -21.08 30.33 26.58
N LEU A 514 -20.31 31.42 26.43
CA LEU A 514 -18.90 31.35 25.98
C LEU A 514 -18.02 30.44 26.87
N PRO A 515 -18.00 30.56 28.22
CA PRO A 515 -17.19 29.68 29.05
C PRO A 515 -17.60 28.21 28.92
N MET A 516 -18.89 27.95 28.76
CA MET A 516 -19.42 26.59 28.61
C MET A 516 -19.00 25.94 27.29
N VAL A 517 -18.99 26.72 26.20
CA VAL A 517 -18.53 26.28 24.88
C VAL A 517 -17.03 26.05 24.91
N LEU A 518 -16.25 27.00 25.43
CA LEU A 518 -14.80 26.89 25.54
C LEU A 518 -14.40 25.63 26.32
N ILE A 519 -14.97 25.42 27.51
CA ILE A 519 -14.67 24.23 28.33
C ILE A 519 -14.98 22.96 27.54
N SER A 520 -16.19 22.84 26.98
CA SER A 520 -16.61 21.63 26.27
C SER A 520 -15.78 21.35 25.01
N MET A 521 -15.40 22.39 24.25
CA MET A 521 -14.64 22.25 23.02
C MET A 521 -13.15 22.00 23.28
N THR A 522 -12.57 22.62 24.33
CA THR A 522 -11.20 22.33 24.75
C THR A 522 -11.05 20.86 25.11
N PHE A 523 -12.01 20.27 25.83
CA PHE A 523 -11.95 18.84 26.15
C PHE A 523 -12.12 17.93 24.94
N ALA A 524 -13.00 18.29 24.00
CA ALA A 524 -13.10 17.59 22.73
C ALA A 524 -11.77 17.66 21.95
N ALA A 525 -11.12 18.82 21.91
CA ALA A 525 -9.83 19.02 21.26
C ALA A 525 -8.69 18.26 21.96
N ILE A 526 -8.70 18.15 23.29
CA ILE A 526 -7.75 17.33 24.06
C ILE A 526 -7.93 15.84 23.74
N GLY A 527 -9.15 15.38 23.42
CA GLY A 527 -9.35 14.00 22.95
C GLY A 527 -8.91 13.81 21.49
N MET A 528 -9.26 14.76 20.62
CA MET A 528 -9.09 14.67 19.18
C MET A 528 -7.62 14.85 18.75
N ASN A 529 -6.95 15.90 19.21
CA ASN A 529 -5.65 16.34 18.69
C ASN A 529 -4.50 15.38 19.07
N PRO A 530 -4.38 14.88 20.31
CA PRO A 530 -3.33 13.93 20.67
C PRO A 530 -3.49 12.59 19.98
N LEU A 531 -4.73 12.10 19.81
CA LEU A 531 -4.96 10.87 19.07
C LEU A 531 -4.64 11.04 17.58
N MET A 532 -5.01 12.18 16.99
CA MET A 532 -4.64 12.52 15.62
C MET A 532 -3.11 12.53 15.47
N TRP A 533 -2.41 13.20 16.39
CA TRP A 533 -0.94 13.22 16.41
C TRP A 533 -0.33 11.83 16.62
N TYR A 534 -0.87 11.00 17.53
CA TYR A 534 -0.40 9.65 17.77
C TYR A 534 -0.58 8.76 16.53
N LEU A 535 -1.75 8.80 15.88
CA LEU A 535 -2.01 8.06 14.65
C LEU A 535 -1.06 8.49 13.54
N MET A 536 -0.77 9.80 13.43
CA MET A 536 0.21 10.33 12.49
C MET A 536 1.65 9.90 12.82
N MET A 537 2.06 9.89 14.08
CA MET A 537 3.45 9.55 14.43
C MET A 537 3.73 8.05 14.40
N SER A 538 2.72 7.20 14.67
CA SER A 538 2.92 5.76 14.88
C SER A 538 2.46 4.88 13.71
N LYS A 539 1.42 5.28 12.96
CA LYS A 539 0.77 4.43 11.95
C LYS A 539 0.65 5.08 10.58
N ILE A 540 0.67 6.41 10.48
CA ILE A 540 0.42 7.15 9.24
C ILE A 540 1.50 8.25 9.08
N PRO A 541 2.62 7.97 8.39
CA PRO A 541 3.84 8.80 8.50
C PRO A 541 3.72 10.27 8.08
N MET A 542 2.63 10.67 7.42
CA MET A 542 2.29 12.07 7.13
C MET A 542 0.75 12.24 7.09
N MET A 543 0.26 13.46 7.35
CA MET A 543 -1.18 13.78 7.37
C MET A 543 -1.84 13.31 6.06
N PRO A 544 -2.85 12.42 6.11
CA PRO A 544 -3.61 12.06 4.91
C PRO A 544 -4.16 13.33 4.27
N THR A 545 -4.04 13.45 2.95
CA THR A 545 -4.72 14.52 2.23
C THR A 545 -6.22 14.20 2.18
N GLU A 546 -7.05 15.24 2.09
CA GLU A 546 -8.51 15.16 1.93
C GLU A 546 -8.98 14.37 0.69
N GLU A 547 -8.04 13.93 -0.15
CA GLU A 547 -8.26 13.09 -1.31
C GLU A 547 -8.25 11.59 -0.98
N SER A 548 -7.75 11.21 0.19
CA SER A 548 -7.64 9.82 0.64
C SER A 548 -8.80 9.44 1.56
N ILE A 549 -9.33 8.21 1.41
CA ILE A 549 -10.34 7.68 2.32
C ILE A 549 -9.82 7.55 3.77
N LEU A 550 -8.50 7.37 3.93
CA LEU A 550 -7.85 7.29 5.24
C LEU A 550 -7.99 8.59 6.03
N TRP A 551 -8.09 9.74 5.36
CA TRP A 551 -8.35 11.02 6.02
C TRP A 551 -9.68 10.98 6.78
N PHE A 552 -10.74 10.51 6.11
CA PHE A 552 -12.06 10.31 6.73
C PHE A 552 -12.02 9.25 7.83
N GLY A 553 -11.25 8.17 7.65
CA GLY A 553 -11.03 7.17 8.70
C GLY A 553 -10.39 7.77 9.96
N VAL A 554 -9.36 8.60 9.83
CA VAL A 554 -8.71 9.28 10.97
C VAL A 554 -9.67 10.25 11.65
N MET A 555 -10.45 11.02 10.88
CA MET A 555 -11.47 11.91 11.44
C MET A 555 -12.51 11.16 12.26
N PHE A 556 -12.94 9.98 11.81
CA PHE A 556 -13.86 9.14 12.57
C PHE A 556 -13.31 8.80 13.96
N PHE A 557 -12.11 8.20 14.03
CA PHE A 557 -11.52 7.76 15.29
C PHE A 557 -11.26 8.93 16.25
N THR A 558 -10.83 10.06 15.71
CA THR A 558 -10.54 11.26 16.48
C THR A 558 -11.81 11.95 16.98
N ALA A 559 -12.88 12.02 16.17
CA ALA A 559 -14.18 12.53 16.60
C ALA A 559 -14.88 11.62 17.63
N PHE A 560 -14.77 10.29 17.47
CA PHE A 560 -15.26 9.33 18.45
C PHE A 560 -14.54 9.47 19.79
N THR A 561 -13.21 9.65 19.75
CA THR A 561 -12.42 9.87 20.97
C THR A 561 -12.73 11.21 21.61
N ALA A 562 -12.97 12.26 20.82
CA ALA A 562 -13.45 13.55 21.32
C ALA A 562 -14.77 13.40 22.09
N LEU A 563 -15.71 12.58 21.58
CA LEU A 563 -16.95 12.25 22.27
C LEU A 563 -16.68 11.55 23.61
N LEU A 564 -15.82 10.53 23.63
CA LEU A 564 -15.50 9.77 24.85
C LEU A 564 -14.83 10.62 25.93
N VAL A 565 -13.92 11.52 25.54
CA VAL A 565 -13.20 12.39 26.47
C VAL A 565 -14.10 13.52 27.00
N ALA A 566 -14.94 14.12 26.13
CA ALA A 566 -15.81 15.21 26.53
C ALA A 566 -17.03 14.75 27.36
N TRP A 567 -17.45 13.49 27.23
CA TRP A 567 -18.68 12.99 27.84
C TRP A 567 -18.68 13.00 29.39
N PRO A 568 -17.67 12.45 30.10
CA PRO A 568 -17.63 12.48 31.57
C PRO A 568 -17.64 13.90 32.14
N LEU A 569 -17.07 14.86 31.43
CA LEU A 569 -16.98 16.25 31.89
C LEU A 569 -18.29 17.00 31.68
N ASN A 570 -18.95 16.78 30.54
CA ASN A 570 -20.31 17.28 30.34
C ASN A 570 -21.29 16.70 31.36
N TYR A 571 -21.10 15.45 31.79
CA TYR A 571 -21.85 14.88 32.91
C TYR A 571 -21.66 15.68 34.21
N VAL A 572 -20.42 16.05 34.57
CA VAL A 572 -20.15 16.89 35.75
C VAL A 572 -20.77 18.28 35.63
N LEU A 573 -20.71 18.90 34.44
CA LEU A 573 -21.31 20.22 34.19
C LEU A 573 -22.83 20.20 34.32
N ILE A 574 -23.48 19.12 33.88
CA ILE A 574 -24.92 18.93 34.04
C ILE A 574 -25.31 18.67 35.49
N ARG A 575 -24.51 17.86 36.21
CA ARG A 575 -24.73 17.64 37.66
C ARG A 575 -24.67 18.95 38.46
N LYS A 576 -23.85 19.91 38.02
CA LYS A 576 -23.75 21.26 38.59
C LYS A 576 -24.79 22.26 38.03
N GLN A 577 -25.73 21.83 37.20
CA GLN A 577 -26.75 22.65 36.51
C GLN A 577 -26.20 23.76 35.60
N ASN A 578 -24.93 23.68 35.20
CA ASN A 578 -24.29 24.69 34.36
C ASN A 578 -24.57 24.49 32.86
N LYS A 579 -25.03 23.29 32.46
CA LYS A 579 -25.34 22.93 31.07
C LYS A 579 -26.65 22.14 30.99
N SER A 580 -27.43 22.32 29.93
CA SER A 580 -28.66 21.56 29.70
C SER A 580 -28.38 20.30 28.87
N GLY A 581 -28.79 19.13 29.37
CA GLY A 581 -28.78 17.86 28.63
C GLY A 581 -30.16 17.23 28.45
N LEU A 582 -31.21 17.94 28.84
CA LEU A 582 -32.61 17.47 28.83
C LEU A 582 -33.35 17.83 27.53
N MET A 583 -32.79 18.76 26.74
CA MET A 583 -33.38 19.29 25.51
C MET A 583 -33.33 18.35 24.30
#